data_AF-A0A183B8S4-F1
#
_entry.id   AF-A0A183B8S4-F1
#
_cell.length_a   1.000
_cell.length_b   1.000
_cell.length_c   1.000
_cell.angle_alpha   90.00
_cell.angle_beta   90.00
_cell.angle_gamma   90.00
#
_symmetry.space_group_name_H-M   'P 1'
#
loop_
_entity.id
_entity.type
_entity.pdbx_description
1 polymer ?
#
loop_
_entity_poly.entity_id
_entity_poly.type
_entity_poly.pdbx_seq_one_letter_code
_entity_poly.pdbx_strand_id
1 'polypeptide(L)'
;MMTVYEANGLKIIFEFDPAEKHADGSRGPINIRLVASATNSTTPIDAFEFQAAVPKSCQLQLLPPSGTCTRFNGPPITQLLKLTTPPKVSCF
;
A
#
# COMPACT_ATOMS: atom_id res chain seq x y z
N MET A 1 -5.96 7.75 -5.05
CA MET A 1 -6.30 7.24 -3.70
C MET A 1 -7.45 6.25 -3.83
N MET A 2 -7.41 5.13 -3.09
CA MET A 2 -8.43 4.08 -3.09
C MET A 2 -8.55 3.49 -1.68
N THR A 3 -9.77 3.45 -1.12
CA THR A 3 -10.02 2.70 0.14
C THR A 3 -9.98 1.20 -0.17
N VAL A 4 -9.13 0.45 0.53
CA VAL A 4 -8.98 -1.01 0.33
C VAL A 4 -9.51 -1.84 1.49
N TYR A 5 -9.67 -1.22 2.66
CA TYR A 5 -10.24 -1.85 3.83
C TYR A 5 -10.87 -0.79 4.72
N GLU A 6 -12.07 -1.06 5.25
CA GLU A 6 -12.74 -0.20 6.24
C GLU A 6 -13.67 -1.05 7.11
N ALA A 7 -13.19 -1.47 8.28
CA ALA A 7 -13.95 -2.24 9.25
C ALA A 7 -13.29 -2.19 10.64
N ASN A 8 -14.08 -2.44 11.69
CA ASN A 8 -13.61 -2.55 13.08
C ASN A 8 -12.79 -1.34 13.55
N GLY A 9 -13.15 -0.14 13.10
CA GLY A 9 -12.44 1.08 13.44
C GLY A 9 -11.05 1.21 12.84
N LEU A 10 -10.72 0.43 11.80
CA LEU A 10 -9.52 0.55 10.98
C LEU A 10 -9.93 0.87 9.54
N LYS A 11 -9.28 1.88 8.95
CA LYS A 11 -9.39 2.22 7.54
C LYS A 11 -8.01 2.19 6.89
N ILE A 12 -7.90 1.54 5.74
CA ILE A 12 -6.68 1.47 4.94
C ILE A 12 -6.94 2.08 3.57
N ILE A 13 -6.09 3.02 3.18
CA ILE A 13 -6.12 3.70 1.89
C ILE A 13 -4.81 3.40 1.14
N PHE A 14 -4.92 3.09 -0.15
CA PHE A 14 -3.80 3.06 -1.08
C PHE A 14 -3.75 4.37 -1.88
N GLU A 15 -2.61 5.05 -1.77
CA GLU A 15 -2.23 6.17 -2.59
C GLU A 15 -1.23 5.66 -3.63
N PHE A 16 -1.52 5.89 -4.91
CA PHE A 16 -0.68 5.41 -6.01
C PHE A 16 0.13 6.58 -6.54
N ASP A 17 1.44 6.44 -6.56
CA ASP A 17 2.29 7.39 -7.24
C ASP A 17 2.27 7.12 -8.75
N PRO A 18 2.46 8.16 -9.59
CA PRO A 18 2.64 7.96 -11.02
C PRO A 18 3.83 7.02 -11.27
N ALA A 19 3.59 5.92 -11.99
CA ALA A 19 4.67 5.03 -12.38
C ALA A 19 5.67 5.78 -13.28
N GLU A 20 6.95 5.73 -12.93
CA GLU A 20 8.00 6.28 -13.76
C GLU A 20 8.02 5.53 -15.11
N LYS A 21 7.92 6.28 -16.20
CA LYS A 21 8.11 5.77 -17.55
C LYS A 21 9.58 5.96 -17.90
N HIS A 22 10.31 4.87 -18.10
CA HIS A 22 11.67 4.95 -18.60
C HIS A 22 11.68 5.26 -20.10
N ALA A 23 12.76 5.88 -20.57
CA ALA A 23 12.93 6.29 -21.97
C ALA A 23 12.95 5.10 -22.94
N ASP A 24 13.26 3.90 -22.45
CA ASP A 24 13.26 2.65 -23.21
C ASP A 24 11.86 2.01 -23.35
N GLY A 25 10.81 2.67 -22.82
CA GLY A 25 9.43 2.19 -22.86
C GLY A 25 9.10 1.16 -21.76
N SER A 26 10.06 0.78 -20.91
CA SER A 26 9.79 -0.03 -19.73
C SER A 26 9.05 0.80 -18.67
N ARG A 27 8.17 0.14 -17.92
CA ARG A 27 7.51 0.73 -16.76
C ARG A 27 8.32 0.39 -15.51
N GLY A 28 8.69 1.42 -14.75
CA GLY A 28 9.22 1.25 -13.42
C GLY A 28 8.20 0.62 -12.46
N PRO A 29 8.62 0.26 -11.24
CA PRO A 29 7.72 -0.27 -10.23
C PRO A 29 6.60 0.72 -9.90
N ILE A 30 5.42 0.19 -9.64
CA ILE A 30 4.29 0.96 -9.12
C ILE A 30 4.54 1.15 -7.62
N ASN A 31 4.76 2.40 -7.21
CA ASN A 31 4.85 2.77 -5.81
C ASN A 31 3.43 2.99 -5.26
N ILE A 32 3.10 2.27 -4.21
CA ILE A 32 1.83 2.37 -3.50
C ILE A 32 2.13 2.74 -2.06
N ARG A 33 1.64 3.89 -1.62
CA ARG A 33 1.68 4.31 -0.22
C ARG A 33 0.41 3.84 0.47
N LEU A 34 0.58 2.91 1.41
CA LEU A 34 -0.46 2.48 2.32
C LEU A 34 -0.58 3.50 3.45
N VAL A 35 -1.82 3.87 3.78
CA VAL A 35 -2.16 4.74 4.91
C VAL A 35 -3.23 4.03 5.75
N ALA A 36 -2.86 3.57 6.93
CA ALA A 36 -3.73 2.90 7.89
C ALA A 36 -4.06 3.85 9.05
N SER A 37 -5.35 4.11 9.26
CA SER A 37 -5.85 5.06 10.25
C SER A 37 -6.96 4.43 11.09
N ALA A 38 -7.01 4.74 12.37
CA ALA A 38 -8.16 4.37 13.20
C ALA A 38 -9.36 5.29 12.91
N THR A 39 -10.56 4.72 12.75
CA THR A 39 -11.80 5.42 12.45
C THR A 39 -12.81 5.27 13.59
N ASN A 40 -13.11 6.37 14.28
CA ASN A 40 -14.16 6.45 15.32
C ASN A 40 -14.12 5.32 16.38
N SER A 41 -12.95 4.71 16.62
CA SER A 41 -12.73 3.71 17.66
C SER A 41 -12.12 4.36 18.90
N THR A 42 -12.69 4.08 20.07
CA THR A 42 -12.10 4.46 21.36
C THR A 42 -10.91 3.58 21.73
N THR A 43 -10.81 2.38 21.13
CA THR A 43 -9.72 1.43 21.37
C THR A 43 -8.58 1.70 20.39
N PRO A 44 -7.34 1.92 20.86
CA PRO A 44 -6.19 2.05 19.99
C PRO A 44 -5.92 0.75 19.25
N ILE A 45 -5.31 0.87 18.08
CA ILE A 45 -4.81 -0.25 17.29
C ILE A 45 -3.33 -0.38 17.62
N ASP A 46 -2.95 -1.49 18.23
CA ASP A 46 -1.56 -1.82 18.57
C ASP A 46 -1.11 -3.06 17.79
N ALA A 47 0.21 -3.18 17.60
CA ALA A 47 0.83 -4.31 16.88
C ALA A 47 0.25 -4.55 15.46
N PHE A 48 -0.11 -3.47 14.75
CA PHE A 48 -0.56 -3.54 13.36
C PHE A 48 0.52 -4.17 12.47
N GLU A 49 0.12 -5.19 11.72
CA GLU A 49 0.94 -5.84 10.71
C GLU A 49 0.16 -5.88 9.39
N PHE A 50 0.79 -5.39 8.33
CA PHE A 50 0.23 -5.47 6.99
C PHE A 50 0.97 -6.52 6.17
N GLN A 51 0.20 -7.44 5.60
CA GLN A 51 0.69 -8.49 4.72
C GLN A 51 -0.12 -8.49 3.42
N ALA A 52 0.56 -8.76 2.32
CA ALA A 52 -0.07 -8.85 1.01
C ALA A 52 0.59 -9.94 0.16
N ALA A 53 -0.22 -10.59 -0.65
CA ALA A 53 0.21 -11.55 -1.65
C ALA A 53 -0.08 -10.99 -3.04
N VAL A 54 0.78 -11.31 -4.00
CA VAL A 54 0.61 -10.96 -5.40
C VAL A 54 0.68 -12.22 -6.27
N PRO A 55 0.10 -12.20 -7.48
CA PRO A 55 0.29 -13.27 -8.45
C PRO A 55 1.78 -13.54 -8.69
N LYS A 56 2.15 -14.78 -9.02
CA LYS A 56 3.55 -15.19 -9.25
C LYS A 56 4.28 -14.39 -10.33
N SER A 57 3.53 -13.85 -11.30
CA SER A 57 4.06 -12.99 -12.36
C SER A 57 4.46 -11.60 -11.88
N CYS A 58 4.06 -11.21 -10.67
CA CYS A 58 4.34 -9.92 -10.07
C CYS A 58 5.34 -10.08 -8.92
N GLN A 59 6.08 -9.02 -8.64
CA GLN A 59 6.95 -8.95 -7.48
C GLN A 59 6.49 -7.82 -6.57
N LEU A 60 6.30 -8.12 -5.28
CA LEU A 60 5.93 -7.13 -4.27
C LEU A 60 7.04 -7.01 -3.23
N GLN A 61 7.50 -5.78 -2.99
CA GLN A 61 8.37 -5.46 -1.87
C GLN A 61 7.63 -4.54 -0.90
N LEU A 62 7.58 -4.94 0.37
CA LEU A 62 7.07 -4.12 1.46
C LEU A 62 8.25 -3.47 2.18
N LEU A 63 8.27 -2.13 2.23
CA LEU A 63 9.23 -1.42 3.09
C LEU A 63 8.74 -1.43 4.55
N PRO A 64 9.63 -1.15 5.53
CA PRO A 64 9.22 -1.04 6.92
C PRO A 64 8.10 -0.01 7.09
N PRO A 65 7.08 -0.31 7.92
CA PRO A 65 6.04 0.67 8.24
C PRO A 65 6.61 1.80 9.12
N SER A 66 5.95 2.95 9.13
CA SER A 66 6.32 4.09 9.99
C SER A 66 6.06 3.83 11.48
N GLY A 67 5.33 2.78 11.81
CA GLY A 67 5.03 2.34 13.16
C GLY A 67 4.00 1.21 13.14
N THR A 68 3.67 0.69 14.32
CA THR A 68 2.73 -0.43 14.48
C THR A 68 1.52 -0.06 15.32
N CYS A 69 1.41 1.21 15.74
CA CYS A 69 0.35 1.68 16.62
C CYS A 69 -0.34 2.92 16.02
N THR A 70 -1.66 2.98 16.10
CA THR A 70 -2.44 4.18 15.74
C THR A 70 -3.70 4.26 16.60
N ARG A 71 -4.25 5.47 16.74
CA ARG A 71 -5.45 5.75 17.55
C ARG A 71 -6.33 6.76 16.84
N PHE A 72 -7.59 6.85 17.22
CA PHE A 72 -8.49 7.84 16.64
C PHE A 72 -7.92 9.26 16.84
N ASN A 73 -7.93 10.06 15.77
CA ASN A 73 -7.28 11.37 15.67
C ASN A 73 -5.75 11.37 15.92
N GLY A 74 -5.11 10.20 15.91
CA GLY A 74 -3.65 10.05 15.96
C GLY A 74 -3.00 10.06 14.58
N PRO A 75 -1.66 10.03 14.52
CA PRO A 75 -0.94 9.86 13.27
C PRO A 75 -1.28 8.49 12.63
N PRO A 76 -1.45 8.43 11.31
CA PRO A 76 -1.66 7.16 10.62
C PRO A 76 -0.36 6.35 10.54
N ILE A 77 -0.49 5.04 10.41
CA ILE A 77 0.60 4.16 10.01
C ILE A 77 0.74 4.26 8.50
N THR A 78 1.97 4.43 8.02
CA THR A 78 2.27 4.53 6.59
C THR A 78 3.27 3.47 6.20
N GLN A 79 3.12 2.90 5.01
CA GLN A 79 4.04 1.89 4.50
C GLN A 79 4.17 2.00 2.99
N LEU A 80 5.38 1.94 2.46
CA LEU A 80 5.61 1.96 1.02
C LEU A 80 5.66 0.53 0.47
N LEU A 81 4.85 0.27 -0.54
CA LEU A 81 4.81 -0.98 -1.28
C LEU A 81 5.32 -0.71 -2.70
N LYS A 82 6.27 -1.52 -3.16
CA LYS A 82 6.77 -1.46 -4.55
C LYS A 82 6.29 -2.69 -5.29
N LEU A 83 5.43 -2.48 -6.30
CA LEU A 83 4.85 -3.53 -7.12
C LEU A 83 5.46 -3.49 -8.52
N THR A 84 6.19 -4.54 -8.87
CA THR A 84 6.66 -4.76 -10.24
C THR A 84 5.69 -5.68 -10.96
N THR A 85 5.15 -5.22 -12.09
CA THR A 85 4.28 -6.01 -12.96
C THR A 85 5.05 -6.53 -14.18
N PRO A 86 4.66 -7.67 -14.77
CA PRO A 86 5.29 -8.14 -15.99
C PRO A 86 5.11 -7.11 -17.14
N PRO A 87 5.99 -7.09 -18.15
CA PRO A 87 5.81 -6.27 -19.33
C PRO A 87 4.45 -6.57 -19.97
N LYS A 88 3.73 -5.53 -20.38
CA LYS A 88 2.53 -5.74 -21.21
C LYS A 88 2.98 -6.30 -22.55
N VAL A 89 2.77 -7.60 -22.77
CA VAL A 89 2.91 -8.20 -24.09
C VAL A 89 1.65 -7.83 -24.87
N SER A 90 1.76 -6.91 -25.84
CA SER A 90 0.72 -6.71 -26.83
C SER A 90 0.73 -7.93 -27.75
N CYS A 91 -0.30 -8.78 -27.68
CA CYS A 91 -0.56 -9.71 -28.77
C CYS A 91 -0.93 -8.90 -30.01
N PHE A 92 -0.18 -9.10 -31.10
CA PHE A 92 -0.40 -8.51 -32.41
C PHE A 92 -1.46 -9.29 -33.19
#